data_AF-V4JK71-F1
#
_entry.id   AF-V4JK71-F1
#
_cell.length_a   1.000
_cell.length_b   1.000
_cell.length_c   1.000
_cell.angle_alpha   90.00
_cell.angle_beta   90.00
_cell.angle_gamma   90.00
#
_symmetry.space_group_name_H-M   'P 1'
#
loop_
_entity.id
_entity.type
_entity.pdbx_description
1 polymer ?
#
loop_
_entity_poly.entity_id
_entity_poly.type
_entity_poly.pdbx_seq_one_letter_code
_entity_poly.pdbx_strand_id
1 'polypeptide(L)'
;MDALISSQVGENLANVPEKREISTYQGDLALILIVIQFKEKYLGFKQDNNTPPMERELNYLLYDLCVNWGFCIPPRDAEEISQLERFNAVEFANKVISAEGMNPKYEKRWVQRISERFRERFGSEEIAIETFVDRVRGIKESW
;
A
#
# COMPACT_ATOMS: atom_id res chain seq x y z
N MET A 1 78.48 30.52 6.09
CA MET A 1 77.61 31.59 6.63
C MET A 1 76.38 30.91 7.18
N ASP A 2 76.53 30.50 8.43
CA ASP A 2 75.51 30.08 9.38
C ASP A 2 74.38 31.13 9.43
N ALA A 3 73.11 30.76 9.62
CA ALA A 3 72.45 30.56 10.93
C ALA A 3 70.93 30.73 10.68
N LEU A 4 69.92 30.19 11.35
CA LEU A 4 69.68 29.31 12.50
C LEU A 4 68.12 29.09 12.53
N ILE A 5 67.67 27.88 12.92
CA ILE A 5 66.67 27.54 13.99
C ILE A 5 65.28 28.25 13.96
N SER A 6 64.09 27.70 14.23
CA SER A 6 63.45 26.57 14.97
C SER A 6 62.01 26.46 14.41
N SER A 7 61.16 25.43 14.55
CA SER A 7 60.63 24.75 15.74
C SER A 7 59.65 23.68 15.18
N GLN A 8 59.84 22.38 15.41
CA GLN A 8 59.24 21.57 16.48
C GLN A 8 57.70 21.63 16.57
N VAL A 9 57.00 20.53 16.24
CA VAL A 9 56.58 19.35 17.05
C VAL A 9 55.16 19.53 17.59
N GLY A 10 54.33 18.49 17.44
CA GLY A 10 52.99 18.33 18.03
C GLY A 10 52.22 17.29 17.22
N GLU A 11 52.49 16.00 17.36
CA GLU A 11 51.87 15.08 18.34
C GLU A 11 50.33 15.00 18.26
N ASN A 12 49.88 14.03 17.46
CA ASN A 12 49.00 12.91 17.81
C ASN A 12 48.01 13.00 18.98
N LEU A 13 46.83 12.43 18.68
CA LEU A 13 45.88 11.71 19.55
C LEU A 13 44.95 12.53 20.45
N ALA A 14 43.71 12.66 19.99
CA ALA A 14 42.56 12.42 20.86
C ALA A 14 41.34 11.95 20.03
N ASN A 15 41.12 10.64 20.05
CA ASN A 15 39.79 10.06 19.88
C ASN A 15 38.86 10.66 20.94
N VAL A 16 37.79 11.31 20.52
CA VAL A 16 36.62 11.59 21.37
C VAL A 16 35.38 11.07 20.65
N PRO A 17 34.78 9.95 21.11
CA PRO A 17 33.53 9.43 20.60
C PRO A 17 32.38 9.90 21.50
N GLU A 18 31.63 10.92 21.10
CA GLU A 18 30.39 11.34 21.78
C GLU A 18 29.79 12.50 20.97
N LYS A 19 28.55 12.55 20.49
CA LYS A 19 27.31 11.86 20.83
C LYS A 19 26.51 11.72 19.54
N ARG A 20 26.15 10.49 19.15
CA ARG A 20 25.00 10.32 18.26
C ARG A 20 23.78 10.50 19.13
N GLU A 21 23.13 11.65 19.03
CA GLU A 21 21.77 11.81 19.51
C GLU A 21 20.91 10.81 18.74
N ILE A 22 20.59 9.71 19.41
CA ILE A 22 19.52 8.82 19.01
C ILE A 22 18.26 9.62 19.30
N SER A 23 17.76 10.32 18.28
CA SER A 23 16.41 10.87 18.27
C SER A 23 15.46 9.70 18.53
N THR A 24 14.99 9.64 19.76
CA THR A 24 14.01 8.68 20.24
C THR A 24 12.76 8.81 19.36
N TYR A 25 12.51 7.77 18.57
CA TYR A 25 11.24 7.50 17.87
C TYR A 25 10.12 7.39 18.92
N GLN A 26 9.65 8.54 19.40
CA GLN A 26 8.58 8.66 20.38
C GLN A 26 7.36 9.30 19.69
N GLY A 27 7.06 8.81 18.50
CA GLY A 27 5.90 9.20 17.67
C GLY A 27 5.21 8.04 16.96
N ASP A 28 5.72 6.82 17.02
CA ASP A 28 5.26 5.73 16.13
C ASP A 28 4.17 4.83 16.72
N LEU A 29 3.94 4.86 18.04
CA LEU A 29 2.86 4.07 18.63
C LEU A 29 1.47 4.60 18.25
N ALA A 30 1.32 5.91 18.04
CA ALA A 30 0.05 6.49 17.62
C ALA A 30 -0.29 6.13 16.17
N LEU A 31 0.71 6.11 15.27
CA LEU A 31 0.55 5.68 13.88
C LEU A 31 0.24 4.19 13.77
N ILE A 32 0.94 3.34 14.54
CA ILE A 32 0.63 1.91 14.65
C ILE A 32 -0.78 1.69 15.21
N LEU A 33 -1.20 2.45 16.22
CA LEU A 33 -2.56 2.36 16.77
C LEU A 33 -3.65 2.86 15.81
N ILE A 34 -3.38 3.87 14.97
CA ILE A 34 -4.30 4.30 13.91
C ILE A 34 -4.44 3.20 12.86
N VAL A 35 -3.34 2.59 12.41
CA VAL A 35 -3.37 1.46 11.46
C VAL A 35 -4.12 0.26 12.07
N ILE A 36 -3.94 -0.04 13.36
CA ILE A 36 -4.64 -1.14 14.05
C ILE A 36 -6.13 -0.81 14.28
N GLN A 37 -6.50 0.42 14.61
CA GLN A 37 -7.92 0.81 14.72
C GLN A 37 -8.60 0.85 13.34
N PHE A 38 -7.89 1.20 12.27
CA PHE A 38 -8.39 1.06 10.90
C PHE A 38 -8.64 -0.40 10.53
N LYS A 39 -7.72 -1.28 10.95
CA LYS A 39 -7.80 -2.74 10.75
C LYS A 39 -9.03 -3.38 11.38
N GLU A 40 -9.47 -2.93 12.55
CA GLU A 40 -10.64 -3.51 13.24
C GLU A 40 -11.98 -2.89 12.85
N LYS A 41 -12.02 -1.59 12.49
CA LYS A 41 -13.28 -0.91 12.19
C LYS A 41 -13.62 -0.85 10.69
N TYR A 42 -12.64 -0.96 9.79
CA TYR A 42 -12.83 -0.61 8.38
C TYR A 42 -12.51 -1.71 7.37
N LEU A 43 -11.88 -2.81 7.79
CA LEU A 43 -11.76 -4.05 7.01
C LEU A 43 -12.04 -5.27 7.89
N GLY A 44 -12.99 -5.14 8.84
CA GLY A 44 -13.60 -6.25 9.56
C GLY A 44 -14.37 -7.13 8.58
N PHE A 45 -13.61 -7.91 7.80
CA PHE A 45 -14.02 -8.57 6.57
C PHE A 45 -14.86 -9.82 6.84
N LYS A 46 -15.93 -9.66 7.62
CA LYS A 46 -17.05 -10.60 7.57
C LYS A 46 -17.88 -10.17 6.37
N GLN A 47 -17.45 -10.57 5.19
CA GLN A 47 -18.32 -10.48 4.03
C GLN A 47 -19.56 -11.32 4.28
N ASP A 48 -20.71 -10.69 4.05
CA ASP A 48 -21.96 -11.43 4.02
C ASP A 48 -21.88 -12.45 2.87
N ASN A 49 -22.42 -13.65 3.09
CA ASN A 49 -22.61 -14.61 2.02
C ASN A 49 -23.57 -14.05 0.95
N ASN A 50 -24.37 -13.03 1.28
CA ASN A 50 -25.23 -12.31 0.32
C ASN A 50 -24.48 -11.29 -0.55
N THR A 51 -23.21 -10.98 -0.27
CA THR A 51 -22.44 -10.05 -1.11
C THR A 51 -22.16 -10.68 -2.48
N PRO A 52 -22.43 -9.98 -3.61
CA PRO A 52 -22.15 -10.48 -4.95
C PRO A 52 -20.69 -10.94 -5.11
N PRO A 53 -20.42 -12.05 -5.80
CA PRO A 53 -19.07 -12.61 -5.90
C PRO A 53 -18.02 -11.63 -6.46
N MET A 54 -18.41 -10.74 -7.38
CA MET A 54 -17.49 -9.74 -7.93
C MET A 54 -17.09 -8.69 -6.88
N GLU A 55 -18.07 -8.08 -6.20
CA GLU A 55 -17.85 -7.15 -5.11
C GLU A 55 -17.00 -7.81 -4.01
N ARG A 56 -17.28 -9.09 -3.76
CA ARG A 56 -16.57 -9.91 -2.79
C ARG A 56 -15.07 -9.96 -3.07
N GLU A 57 -14.72 -10.29 -4.30
CA GLU A 57 -13.34 -10.43 -4.77
C GLU A 57 -12.61 -9.09 -4.93
N LEU A 58 -13.31 -8.03 -5.33
CA LEU A 58 -12.77 -6.67 -5.35
C LEU A 58 -12.37 -6.22 -3.95
N ASN A 59 -13.23 -6.44 -2.97
CA ASN A 59 -12.95 -6.12 -1.58
C ASN A 59 -11.70 -6.90 -1.07
N TYR A 60 -11.52 -8.17 -1.46
CA TYR A 60 -10.31 -8.92 -1.08
C TYR A 60 -9.06 -8.35 -1.74
N LEU A 61 -9.16 -7.90 -2.99
CA LEU A 61 -8.06 -7.24 -3.68
C LEU A 61 -7.69 -5.93 -2.99
N LEU A 62 -8.68 -5.10 -2.62
CA LEU A 62 -8.42 -3.87 -1.87
C LEU A 62 -7.74 -4.14 -0.53
N TYR A 63 -8.18 -5.18 0.19
CA TYR A 63 -7.51 -5.64 1.41
C TYR A 63 -6.04 -6.04 1.16
N ASP A 64 -5.78 -6.82 0.12
CA ASP A 64 -4.44 -7.27 -0.27
C ASP A 64 -3.51 -6.08 -0.59
N LEU A 65 -4.04 -5.06 -1.26
CA LEU A 65 -3.31 -3.84 -1.59
C LEU A 65 -2.97 -3.01 -0.34
N CYS A 66 -3.91 -2.86 0.61
CA CYS A 66 -3.64 -2.17 1.88
C CYS A 66 -2.58 -2.91 2.70
N VAL A 67 -2.72 -4.23 2.88
CA VAL A 67 -1.81 -5.01 3.74
C VAL A 67 -0.41 -5.11 3.14
N ASN A 68 -0.29 -5.42 1.85
CA ASN A 68 1.01 -5.68 1.26
C ASN A 68 1.70 -4.41 0.77
N TRP A 69 0.94 -3.44 0.24
CA TRP A 69 1.50 -2.26 -0.45
C TRP A 69 1.16 -0.93 0.24
N GLY A 70 0.35 -0.94 1.31
CA GLY A 70 0.02 0.26 2.07
C GLY A 70 -1.08 1.13 1.46
N PHE A 71 -1.77 0.68 0.41
CA PHE A 71 -2.91 1.39 -0.19
C PHE A 71 -4.19 1.18 0.63
N CYS A 72 -4.34 1.95 1.70
CA CYS A 72 -5.44 1.77 2.65
C CYS A 72 -6.56 2.77 2.36
N ILE A 73 -7.34 2.42 1.34
CA ILE A 73 -8.43 3.23 0.81
C ILE A 73 -9.46 3.56 1.89
N PRO A 74 -9.96 4.82 1.96
CA PRO A 74 -11.05 5.19 2.84
C PRO A 74 -12.30 4.31 2.61
N PRO A 75 -13.07 3.99 3.66
CA PRO A 75 -14.16 3.01 3.58
C PRO A 75 -15.22 3.35 2.53
N ARG A 76 -15.54 4.64 2.42
CA ARG A 76 -16.50 5.14 1.43
C ARG A 76 -16.01 4.89 0.01
N ASP A 77 -14.75 5.19 -0.26
CA ASP A 77 -14.19 5.01 -1.59
C ASP A 77 -14.01 3.51 -1.92
N ALA A 78 -13.69 2.69 -0.91
CA ALA A 78 -13.63 1.24 -1.06
C ALA A 78 -15.01 0.66 -1.41
N GLU A 79 -16.07 1.10 -0.74
CA GLU A 79 -17.46 0.73 -1.05
C GLU A 79 -17.81 1.14 -2.49
N GLU A 80 -17.59 2.41 -2.85
CA GLU A 80 -17.84 2.94 -4.19
C GLU A 80 -17.05 2.20 -5.28
N ILE A 81 -15.80 1.79 -5.00
CA ILE A 81 -15.00 0.97 -5.91
C ILE A 81 -15.60 -0.44 -6.01
N SER A 82 -15.89 -1.10 -4.89
CA SER A 82 -16.33 -2.51 -4.89
C SER A 82 -17.71 -2.74 -5.54
N GLN A 83 -18.58 -1.73 -5.53
CA GLN A 83 -19.95 -1.81 -6.06
C GLN A 83 -20.06 -1.49 -7.56
N LEU A 84 -18.97 -1.18 -8.26
CA LEU A 84 -19.05 -0.95 -9.70
C LEU A 84 -19.35 -2.26 -10.44
N GLU A 85 -20.24 -2.19 -11.42
CA GLU A 85 -20.69 -3.34 -12.20
C GLU A 85 -19.61 -3.86 -13.17
N ARG A 86 -18.61 -3.03 -13.49
CA ARG A 86 -17.57 -3.34 -14.47
C ARG A 86 -16.26 -2.63 -14.11
N PHE A 87 -15.15 -3.33 -14.35
CA PHE A 87 -13.82 -2.75 -14.27
C PHE A 87 -12.90 -3.26 -15.36
N ASN A 88 -12.19 -2.33 -15.98
CA ASN A 88 -10.90 -2.62 -16.59
C ASN A 88 -9.76 -2.50 -15.56
N ALA A 89 -8.68 -3.27 -15.73
CA ALA A 89 -7.53 -3.30 -14.83
C ALA A 89 -6.84 -1.92 -14.63
N VAL A 90 -6.78 -1.11 -15.69
CA VAL A 90 -6.21 0.26 -15.64
C VAL A 90 -7.15 1.22 -14.93
N GLU A 91 -8.46 1.12 -15.18
CA GLU A 91 -9.46 1.94 -14.50
C GLU A 91 -9.50 1.66 -13.00
N PHE A 92 -9.45 0.38 -12.62
CA PHE A 92 -9.33 -0.05 -11.23
C PHE A 92 -8.09 0.58 -10.57
N ALA A 93 -6.92 0.45 -11.20
CA ALA A 93 -5.69 1.02 -10.67
C ALA A 93 -5.76 2.54 -10.51
N ASN A 94 -6.33 3.25 -11.49
CA ASN A 94 -6.52 4.69 -11.39
C ASN A 94 -7.45 5.08 -10.23
N LYS A 95 -8.54 4.34 -10.01
CA LYS A 95 -9.45 4.59 -8.89
C LYS A 95 -8.78 4.35 -7.54
N VAL A 96 -8.04 3.25 -7.40
CA VAL A 96 -7.29 2.94 -6.18
C VAL A 96 -6.30 4.07 -5.84
N ILE A 97 -5.50 4.50 -6.82
CA ILE A 97 -4.51 5.56 -6.64
C ILE A 97 -5.18 6.90 -6.29
N SER A 98 -6.27 7.24 -6.99
CA SER A 98 -7.02 8.46 -6.70
C SER A 98 -7.65 8.45 -5.29
N ALA A 99 -8.16 7.30 -4.85
CA ALA A 99 -8.79 7.16 -3.53
C ALA A 99 -7.77 7.25 -2.39
N GLU A 100 -6.50 6.89 -2.64
CA GLU A 100 -5.38 7.14 -1.72
C GLU A 100 -4.95 8.62 -1.69
N GLY A 101 -5.57 9.49 -2.49
CA GLY A 101 -5.23 10.91 -2.60
C GLY A 101 -4.05 11.20 -3.53
N MET A 102 -3.63 10.24 -4.35
CA MET A 102 -2.56 10.38 -5.33
C MET A 102 -3.12 10.68 -6.73
N ASN A 103 -2.28 11.13 -7.67
CA ASN A 103 -2.71 11.39 -9.04
C ASN A 103 -2.15 10.34 -10.02
N PRO A 104 -3.01 9.50 -10.64
CA PRO A 104 -2.58 8.41 -11.51
C PRO A 104 -1.72 8.84 -12.71
N LYS A 105 -1.86 10.09 -13.18
CA LYS A 105 -1.07 10.63 -14.30
C LYS A 105 0.43 10.66 -14.00
N TYR A 106 0.79 10.89 -12.74
CA TYR A 106 2.18 10.94 -12.29
C TYR A 106 2.67 9.59 -11.75
N GLU A 107 1.74 8.71 -11.36
CA GLU A 107 2.01 7.44 -10.69
C GLU A 107 1.98 6.23 -11.63
N LYS A 108 2.56 6.39 -12.83
CA LYS A 108 2.49 5.38 -13.91
C LYS A 108 2.97 3.99 -13.48
N ARG A 109 4.00 3.92 -12.61
CA ARG A 109 4.53 2.66 -12.08
C ARG A 109 3.50 1.96 -11.19
N TRP A 110 2.79 2.71 -10.36
CA TRP A 110 1.73 2.15 -9.52
C TRP A 110 0.52 1.73 -10.35
N VAL A 111 0.14 2.52 -11.35
CA VAL A 111 -0.92 2.14 -12.30
C VAL A 111 -0.60 0.76 -12.89
N GLN A 112 0.62 0.60 -13.44
CA GLN A 112 1.04 -0.68 -14.01
C GLN A 112 0.99 -1.83 -13.00
N ARG A 113 1.57 -1.66 -11.80
CA ARG A 113 1.65 -2.72 -10.79
C ARG A 113 0.27 -3.15 -10.27
N ILE A 114 -0.62 -2.18 -10.01
CA ILE A 114 -1.97 -2.49 -9.53
C ILE A 114 -2.79 -3.16 -10.64
N SER A 115 -2.66 -2.72 -11.90
CA SER A 115 -3.29 -3.41 -13.03
C SER A 115 -2.77 -4.83 -13.24
N GLU A 116 -1.47 -5.06 -13.07
CA GLU A 116 -0.89 -6.41 -13.09
C GLU A 116 -1.47 -7.28 -11.98
N ARG A 117 -1.56 -6.77 -10.74
CA ARG A 117 -2.15 -7.49 -9.62
C ARG A 117 -3.62 -7.83 -9.83
N PHE A 118 -4.38 -6.90 -10.43
CA PHE A 118 -5.75 -7.13 -10.84
C PHE A 118 -5.83 -8.29 -11.83
N ARG A 119 -5.01 -8.26 -12.89
CA ARG A 119 -4.94 -9.34 -13.89
C ARG A 119 -4.51 -10.68 -13.29
N GLU A 120 -3.57 -10.69 -12.35
CA GLU A 120 -3.17 -11.92 -11.65
C GLU A 120 -4.34 -12.53 -10.88
N ARG A 121 -5.15 -11.70 -10.21
CA ARG A 121 -6.27 -12.19 -9.40
C ARG A 121 -7.43 -12.68 -10.26
N PHE A 122 -7.85 -11.91 -11.25
CA PHE A 122 -9.05 -12.21 -12.04
C PHE A 122 -8.73 -13.02 -13.30
N GLY A 123 -7.49 -13.02 -13.75
CA GLY A 123 -7.04 -13.66 -14.98
C GLY A 123 -7.70 -13.10 -16.24
N SER A 124 -8.11 -11.84 -16.21
CA SER A 124 -8.65 -11.07 -17.33
C SER A 124 -8.26 -9.60 -17.20
N GLU A 125 -8.27 -8.89 -18.34
CA GLU A 125 -8.05 -7.44 -18.38
C GLU A 125 -9.27 -6.65 -17.89
N GLU A 126 -10.44 -7.30 -17.89
CA GLU A 126 -11.71 -6.70 -17.52
C GLU A 126 -12.60 -7.74 -16.83
N ILE A 127 -13.42 -7.27 -15.88
CA ILE A 127 -14.46 -8.05 -15.22
C ILE A 127 -15.78 -7.29 -15.27
N ALA A 128 -16.90 -8.02 -15.34
CA ALA A 128 -18.24 -7.47 -15.28
C ALA A 128 -19.13 -8.39 -14.47
N ILE A 129 -20.05 -7.83 -13.67
CA ILE A 129 -20.90 -8.57 -12.73
C ILE A 129 -21.69 -9.70 -13.42
N GLU A 130 -22.18 -9.45 -14.63
CA GLU A 130 -22.98 -10.39 -15.43
C GLU A 130 -22.20 -11.64 -15.87
N THR A 131 -20.88 -11.53 -16.01
CA THR A 131 -20.01 -12.60 -16.52
C THR A 131 -19.02 -13.10 -15.49
N PHE A 132 -19.06 -12.55 -14.27
CA PHE A 132 -18.10 -12.82 -13.24
C PHE A 132 -18.23 -14.25 -12.72
N VAL A 133 -17.10 -14.94 -12.65
CA VAL A 133 -17.00 -16.27 -12.03
C VAL A 133 -15.91 -16.18 -10.97
N ASP A 134 -16.27 -16.48 -9.73
CA ASP A 134 -15.30 -16.60 -8.64
C ASP A 134 -14.35 -17.76 -8.93
N ARG A 135 -13.11 -17.41 -9.30
CA ARG A 135 -12.04 -18.36 -9.62
C ARG A 135 -11.30 -18.86 -8.37
N VAL A 136 -11.30 -18.09 -7.28
CA VAL A 136 -10.50 -18.37 -6.09
C VAL A 136 -11.13 -19.51 -5.29
N ARG A 137 -12.46 -19.57 -5.26
CA ARG A 137 -13.18 -20.62 -4.49
C ARG A 137 -13.52 -21.86 -5.28
N GLY A 138 -13.36 -21.85 -6.62
CA GLY A 138 -13.66 -23.02 -7.47
C GLY A 138 -15.12 -23.50 -7.39
N ILE A 139 -16.01 -22.70 -6.80
CA ILE A 139 -17.43 -23.01 -6.62
C ILE A 139 -18.20 -21.97 -7.42
N LYS A 140 -18.94 -22.44 -8.42
CA LYS A 140 -19.91 -21.62 -9.15
C LYS A 140 -21.12 -21.44 -8.22
N GLU A 141 -21.16 -20.36 -7.45
CA GLU A 141 -22.37 -20.00 -6.70
C GLU A 141 -23.45 -19.68 -7.74
N SER A 142 -24.47 -20.55 -7.82
CA SER A 142 -25.67 -20.29 -8.61
C SER A 142 -26.52 -19.29 -7.84
N TRP A 143 -26.52 -18.05 -8.30
CA TRP A 143 -27.49 -17.04 -7.92
C TRP A 143 -28.73 -17.19 -8.80
#